data_AF-A0A8H4XUA0-F1
#
_entry.id   AF-A0A8H4XUA0-F1
#
_cell.length_a   1.000
_cell.length_b   1.000
_cell.length_c   1.000
_cell.angle_alpha   90.00
_cell.angle_beta   90.00
_cell.angle_gamma   90.00
#
_symmetry.space_group_name_H-M   'P 1'
#
loop_
_entity.id
_entity.type
_entity.pdbx_description
1 polymer ?
#
loop_
_entity_poly.entity_id
_entity_poly.type
_entity_poly.pdbx_seq_one_letter_code
_entity_poly.pdbx_strand_id
1 'polypeptide(L)'
;MSTPIIPPFSSLPIRPDGPHGNAWGLYGPDDNIGRLNLLTPETTFSAIREIRNGIRISTDWSLDSMLQQPCFGRKPFEQTIINKAP
;
A
#
# COMPACT_ATOMS: atom_id res chain seq x y z
N MET A 1 14.80 -12.96 -2.93
CA MET A 1 15.14 -12.81 -1.50
C MET A 1 14.24 -13.76 -0.72
N SER A 2 14.68 -14.37 0.38
CA SER A 2 13.79 -15.30 1.11
C SER A 2 12.55 -14.59 1.64
N THR A 3 11.40 -15.26 1.63
CA THR A 3 10.18 -14.80 2.30
C THR A 3 10.50 -14.50 3.77
N PRO A 4 10.16 -13.31 4.29
CA PRO A 4 10.42 -12.97 5.68
C PRO A 4 9.55 -13.82 6.61
N ILE A 5 10.17 -14.36 7.66
CA ILE A 5 9.46 -15.11 8.70
C ILE A 5 8.63 -14.12 9.51
N ILE A 6 7.31 -14.31 9.52
CA ILE A 6 6.40 -13.50 10.32
C ILE A 6 6.22 -14.19 11.67
N PRO A 7 6.66 -13.59 12.80
CA PRO A 7 6.44 -14.18 14.11
C PRO A 7 4.93 -14.17 14.45
N PRO A 8 4.48 -15.04 15.37
CA PRO A 8 3.13 -14.93 15.90
C PRO A 8 2.92 -13.55 16.55
N PHE A 9 1.67 -13.10 16.60
CA PHE A 9 1.33 -11.77 17.14
C PHE A 9 1.85 -11.54 18.56
N SER A 10 1.82 -12.58 19.40
CA SER A 10 2.34 -12.56 20.78
C SER A 10 3.86 -12.34 20.88
N SER A 11 4.59 -12.46 19.77
CA SER A 11 6.05 -12.38 19.70
C SER A 11 6.50 -11.23 18.79
N LEU A 12 5.63 -10.26 18.52
CA LEU A 12 6.02 -9.02 17.84
C LEU A 12 7.00 -8.23 18.71
N PRO A 13 7.97 -7.52 18.10
CA PRO A 13 8.89 -6.65 18.82
C PRO A 13 8.17 -5.36 19.24
N ILE A 14 7.30 -5.47 20.26
CA ILE A 14 6.57 -4.32 20.76
C ILE A 14 7.55 -3.38 21.45
N ARG A 15 7.69 -2.18 20.90
CA ARG A 15 8.45 -1.11 21.53
C ARG A 15 7.62 -0.41 22.61
N PRO A 16 8.07 -0.32 23.88
CA PRO A 16 7.32 0.32 24.95
C PRO A 16 7.11 1.82 24.78
N ASP A 17 8.00 2.48 24.04
CA ASP A 17 7.95 3.91 23.70
C ASP A 17 7.08 4.21 22.46
N GLY A 18 6.56 3.18 21.80
CA GLY A 18 5.69 3.29 20.63
C GLY A 18 4.20 3.21 20.97
N PRO A 19 3.32 3.38 19.96
CA PRO A 19 1.88 3.19 20.14
C PRO A 19 1.55 1.73 20.49
N HIS A 20 0.40 1.52 21.15
CA HIS A 20 -0.08 0.17 21.49
C HIS A 20 -0.14 -0.71 20.23
N GLY A 21 0.45 -1.90 20.31
CA GLY A 21 0.40 -2.89 19.22
C GLY A 21 1.31 -2.57 18.03
N ASN A 22 2.31 -1.70 18.21
CA ASN A 22 3.32 -1.47 17.18
C ASN A 22 4.10 -2.74 16.83
N ALA A 23 4.64 -2.81 15.62
CA ALA A 23 5.55 -3.88 15.19
C ALA A 23 6.93 -3.30 14.82
N TRP A 24 7.36 -2.24 15.51
CA TRP A 24 8.57 -1.51 15.18
C TRP A 24 9.82 -2.36 15.40
N GLY A 25 10.73 -2.37 14.42
CA GLY A 25 11.91 -3.23 14.45
C GLY A 25 11.71 -4.64 13.90
N LEU A 26 10.48 -5.01 13.47
CA LEU A 26 10.21 -6.34 12.88
C LEU A 26 11.08 -6.64 11.66
N TYR A 27 11.36 -5.63 10.84
CA TYR A 27 12.20 -5.75 9.64
C TYR A 27 13.56 -5.05 9.80
N GLY A 28 13.95 -4.73 11.03
CA GLY A 28 15.19 -3.99 11.35
C GLY A 28 14.93 -2.56 11.88
N PRO A 29 15.94 -1.95 12.51
CA PRO A 29 15.82 -0.63 13.14
C PRO A 29 15.64 0.52 12.14
N ASP A 30 16.13 0.37 10.92
CA ASP A 30 16.09 1.40 9.86
C ASP A 30 14.98 1.13 8.81
N ASP A 31 14.08 0.18 9.08
CA ASP A 31 12.98 -0.13 8.16
C ASP A 31 11.96 1.01 8.11
N ASN A 32 11.60 1.43 6.90
CA ASN A 32 10.65 2.50 6.63
C ASN A 32 9.46 2.05 5.77
N ILE A 33 9.40 0.77 5.36
CA ILE A 33 8.37 0.27 4.44
C ILE A 33 7.46 -0.81 5.06
N GLY A 34 7.81 -1.32 6.25
CA GLY A 34 6.92 -2.15 7.05
C GLY A 34 6.39 -3.37 6.31
N ARG A 35 5.06 -3.51 6.24
CA ARG A 35 4.39 -4.64 5.57
C ARG A 35 4.71 -4.75 4.07
N LEU A 36 5.21 -3.69 3.42
CA LEU A 36 5.65 -3.77 2.03
C LEU A 36 6.85 -4.73 1.86
N ASN A 37 7.59 -5.04 2.92
CA ASN A 37 8.62 -6.09 2.92
C ASN A 37 8.08 -7.49 2.58
N LEU A 38 6.74 -7.71 2.65
CA LEU A 38 6.11 -8.97 2.22
C LEU A 38 6.00 -9.11 0.68
N LEU A 39 6.17 -8.01 -0.05
CA LEU A 39 6.16 -7.98 -1.51
C LEU A 39 7.56 -8.35 -2.04
N THR A 40 7.89 -9.63 -2.02
CA THR A 40 9.15 -10.16 -2.58
C THR A 40 8.94 -10.57 -4.05
N PRO A 41 10.02 -10.70 -4.86
CA PRO A 41 9.91 -11.26 -6.21
C PRO A 41 9.19 -12.62 -6.24
N GLU A 42 9.44 -13.47 -5.25
CA GLU A 42 8.89 -14.82 -5.14
C GLU A 42 7.39 -14.82 -4.82
N THR A 43 6.93 -13.98 -3.87
CA THR A 43 5.51 -13.86 -3.54
C THR A 43 4.74 -13.17 -4.66
N THR A 44 5.34 -12.15 -5.29
CA THR A 44 4.77 -11.45 -6.45
C THR A 44 4.60 -12.39 -7.64
N PHE A 45 5.62 -13.19 -7.97
CA PHE A 45 5.51 -14.19 -9.04
C PHE A 45 4.48 -15.27 -8.73
N SER A 46 4.39 -15.71 -7.47
CA SER A 46 3.41 -16.70 -7.04
C SER A 46 1.97 -16.22 -7.24
N ALA A 47 1.70 -14.93 -7.06
CA ALA A 47 0.37 -14.33 -7.25
C ALA A 47 -0.16 -14.44 -8.68
N ILE A 48 0.71 -14.60 -9.69
CA ILE A 48 0.30 -14.83 -11.10
C ILE A 48 -0.59 -16.08 -11.22
N ARG A 49 -0.40 -17.08 -10.34
CA ARG A 49 -1.20 -18.31 -10.34
C ARG A 49 -2.68 -18.06 -10.07
N GLU A 50 -3.05 -16.92 -9.49
CA GLU A 50 -4.44 -16.54 -9.26
C GLU A 50 -5.15 -16.04 -10.53
N ILE A 51 -4.40 -15.67 -11.58
CA ILE A 51 -4.97 -15.20 -12.84
C ILE A 51 -5.52 -16.41 -13.62
N ARG A 52 -6.84 -16.63 -13.59
CA ARG A 52 -7.51 -17.73 -14.30
C ARG A 52 -8.19 -17.31 -15.60
N ASN A 53 -8.88 -16.17 -15.59
CA ASN A 53 -9.74 -15.74 -16.71
C ASN A 53 -9.21 -14.53 -17.48
N GLY A 54 -8.17 -13.86 -16.99
CA GLY A 54 -7.62 -12.64 -17.62
C GLY A 54 -8.53 -11.41 -17.55
N ILE A 55 -9.61 -11.47 -16.76
CA ILE A 55 -10.53 -10.35 -16.55
C ILE A 55 -9.86 -9.32 -15.65
N ARG A 56 -9.97 -8.04 -16.01
CA ARG A 56 -9.45 -6.90 -15.24
C ARG A 56 -10.60 -6.02 -14.79
N ILE A 57 -10.59 -5.66 -13.51
CA ILE A 57 -11.61 -4.80 -12.89
C ILE A 57 -10.86 -3.62 -12.26
N SER A 58 -11.26 -2.40 -12.60
CA SER A 58 -10.73 -1.20 -11.93
C SER A 58 -11.26 -1.15 -10.49
N THR A 59 -10.36 -1.04 -9.52
CA THR A 59 -10.72 -0.81 -8.11
C THR A 59 -10.59 0.65 -7.71
N ASP A 60 -10.04 1.48 -8.61
CA ASP A 60 -9.93 2.92 -8.42
C ASP A 60 -11.28 3.59 -8.68
N TRP A 61 -11.63 4.52 -7.78
CA TRP A 61 -12.74 5.43 -7.98
C TRP A 61 -12.32 6.58 -8.90
N SER A 62 -13.24 7.09 -9.73
CA SER A 62 -12.88 8.15 -10.68
C SER A 62 -12.44 9.42 -9.95
N LEU A 63 -11.39 10.07 -10.44
CA LEU A 63 -10.77 11.23 -9.78
C LEU A 63 -11.74 12.41 -9.61
N ASP A 64 -12.67 12.56 -10.55
CA ASP A 64 -13.72 13.57 -10.56
C ASP A 64 -14.98 13.19 -9.76
N SER A 65 -15.00 12.00 -9.15
CA SER A 65 -16.18 11.57 -8.38
C SER A 65 -16.40 12.37 -7.10
N MET A 66 -15.37 13.09 -6.61
CA MET A 66 -15.43 13.89 -5.38
C MET A 66 -15.40 15.42 -5.63
N LEU A 67 -15.91 15.89 -6.77
CA LEU A 67 -15.83 17.31 -7.15
C LEU A 67 -16.57 18.27 -6.21
N GLN A 68 -17.77 17.91 -5.75
CA GLN A 68 -18.63 18.83 -4.98
C GLN A 68 -18.24 18.91 -3.50
N GLN A 69 -17.80 17.79 -2.91
CA GLN A 69 -17.43 17.74 -1.51
C GLN A 69 -16.26 16.77 -1.31
N PRO A 70 -15.02 17.29 -1.29
CA PRO A 70 -13.84 16.48 -1.03
C PRO A 70 -13.88 15.90 0.38
N CYS A 71 -13.45 14.65 0.52
CA CYS A 71 -13.35 14.00 1.82
C CYS A 71 -12.35 14.75 2.72
N PHE A 72 -12.65 14.81 4.02
CA PHE A 72 -11.73 15.26 5.07
C PHE A 72 -11.17 16.69 4.90
N GLY A 73 -11.94 17.60 4.30
CA GLY A 73 -11.52 19.00 4.14
C GLY A 73 -10.38 19.20 3.14
N ARG A 74 -10.14 18.22 2.25
CA ARG A 74 -9.16 18.34 1.17
C ARG A 74 -9.60 19.35 0.12
N LYS A 75 -8.64 19.81 -0.70
CA LYS A 75 -8.95 20.62 -1.88
C LYS A 75 -9.72 19.79 -2.90
N PRO A 76 -10.66 20.40 -3.66
CA PRO A 76 -11.33 19.72 -4.76
C PRO A 76 -10.33 19.35 -5.85
N PHE A 77 -10.68 18.31 -6.59
CA PHE A 77 -9.95 17.94 -7.80
C PHE A 77 -10.14 19.04 -8.85
N GLU A 78 -9.03 19.52 -9.43
CA GLU A 78 -9.02 20.51 -10.51
C GLU A 78 -8.23 19.94 -11.68
N GLN A 79 -8.77 20.10 -12.90
CA GLN A 79 -8.11 19.65 -14.12
C GLN A 79 -8.00 20.82 -15.10
N THR A 80 -6.76 21.19 -15.42
CA THR A 80 -6.46 22.19 -16.45
C THR A 80 -5.90 21.49 -17.68
N ILE A 81 -6.65 21.52 -18.78
CA ILE A 81 -6.20 20.99 -20.07
C ILE A 81 -5.51 22.12 -20.83
N ILE A 82 -4.21 21.98 -21.07
CA ILE A 82 -3.42 22.96 -21.84
C ILE A 82 -3.16 22.38 -23.23
N ASN A 83 -3.76 22.98 -24.25
CA ASN A 83 -3.44 22.67 -25.64
C ASN A 83 -2.11 23.32 -26.00
N LYS A 84 -1.05 22.53 -26.09
CA LYS A 84 0.24 23.00 -26.57
C LYS A 84 0.23 22.98 -28.10
N ALA A 85 0.13 24.15 -28.73
CA ALA A 85 0.38 24.30 -30.16
C ALA A 85 1.88 24.00 -30.45
N PRO A 86 2.22 23.57 -31.68
CA PRO A 86 3.61 23.32 -32.07
C PRO A 86 4.52 24.54 -31.85
#